data_AF-A0A6G3MH89-F1
#
_entry.id   AF-A0A6G3MH89-F1
#
_cell.length_a   1.000
_cell.length_b   1.000
_cell.length_c   1.000
_cell.angle_alpha   90.00
_cell.angle_beta   90.00
_cell.angle_gamma   90.00
#
_symmetry.space_group_name_H-M   'P 1'
#
loop_
_entity.id
_entity.type
_entity.pdbx_description
1 polymer ?
#
loop_
_entity_poly.entity_id
_entity_poly.type
_entity_poly.pdbx_seq_one_letter_code
_entity_poly.pdbx_strand_id
1 'polypeptide(L)'
;LSCKKHKCRKICCDTPVNLHVCQEICGRMLSCGLHKCNRRCHPNTCAECEYLYTQNVYCRCGNVFVTPPYFCSTPFPICRNKCPTKCIHGHLDGHLCHSLYTSCPPCLALTTRLCINAHRLVANVICSDEIALCSSACNKILPCQHGCQRLCHIGNCFNEDYTECFQTCNKKKESCQHLCKQKCHFPHKCPFFECIELLKIECECGYRVNSLTCIDYQWIKTLEVINNTESYNSNGESEQIIRLPCNDRCIINKRNFSMAKSLGIDVTKYPDFCQNAHLLNRVKFTLTYFRLSLNIYLIPNVYIRFHNIFSL
;
A
#
# COMPACT_ATOMS: atom_id res chain seq x y z
N LEU A 1 20.67 -15.96 44.91
CA LEU A 1 21.25 -14.95 43.98
C LEU A 1 20.63 -13.58 44.27
N SER A 2 21.00 -12.89 45.35
CA SER A 2 20.27 -11.64 45.72
C SER A 2 21.13 -10.50 46.26
N CYS A 3 22.32 -10.27 45.68
CA CYS A 3 22.86 -8.93 45.45
C CYS A 3 24.08 -9.01 44.51
N LYS A 4 23.88 -9.12 43.20
CA LYS A 4 24.97 -9.12 42.19
C LYS A 4 25.70 -7.77 42.07
N LYS A 5 25.83 -6.97 43.13
CA LYS A 5 26.35 -5.60 43.06
C LYS A 5 27.50 -5.26 44.03
N HIS A 6 27.80 -6.09 45.03
CA HIS A 6 28.96 -5.89 45.89
C HIS A 6 29.84 -7.16 45.97
N LYS A 7 31.15 -7.00 46.20
CA LYS A 7 32.11 -8.11 46.44
C LYS A 7 32.04 -8.60 47.90
N CYS A 8 30.84 -8.77 48.46
CA CYS A 8 30.71 -9.45 49.75
C CYS A 8 30.88 -10.96 49.50
N ARG A 9 32.02 -11.52 49.90
CA ARG A 9 32.34 -12.95 49.73
C ARG A 9 31.58 -13.88 50.71
N LYS A 10 30.60 -13.38 51.48
CA LYS A 10 29.77 -14.19 52.39
C LYS A 10 28.41 -14.48 51.76
N ILE A 11 28.09 -15.78 51.66
CA ILE A 11 26.81 -16.30 51.13
C ILE A 11 25.68 -15.83 52.05
N CYS A 12 24.76 -15.01 51.52
CA CYS A 12 23.71 -14.34 52.29
C CYS A 12 22.48 -15.22 52.63
N CYS A 13 22.52 -16.54 52.39
CA CYS A 13 21.31 -17.37 52.34
C CYS A 13 21.47 -18.78 52.96
N ASP A 14 22.05 -18.92 54.15
CA ASP A 14 22.06 -20.23 54.86
C ASP A 14 21.61 -20.15 56.33
N THR A 15 20.74 -19.21 56.68
CA THR A 15 19.93 -19.34 57.90
C THR A 15 18.51 -18.82 57.66
N PRO A 16 17.47 -19.51 58.18
CA PRO A 16 16.13 -18.96 58.17
C PRO A 16 16.13 -17.72 59.06
N VAL A 17 15.50 -16.64 58.58
CA VAL A 17 15.41 -15.29 59.19
C VAL A 17 16.59 -14.34 58.82
N ASN A 18 16.39 -13.59 57.73
CA ASN A 18 16.68 -12.15 57.54
C ASN A 18 17.76 -11.45 58.42
N LEU A 19 18.94 -12.03 58.65
CA LEU A 19 19.95 -11.45 59.55
C LEU A 19 21.30 -11.12 58.89
N HIS A 20 21.43 -11.24 57.56
CA HIS A 20 22.63 -10.73 56.89
C HIS A 20 22.58 -9.21 56.73
N VAL A 21 23.05 -8.50 57.75
CA VAL A 21 23.28 -7.04 57.69
C VAL A 21 24.67 -6.80 57.10
N CYS A 22 24.74 -6.56 55.80
CA CYS A 22 25.98 -6.12 55.16
C CYS A 22 26.34 -4.71 55.68
N GLN A 23 27.52 -4.57 56.27
CA GLN A 23 28.00 -3.32 56.88
C GLN A 23 28.57 -2.34 55.84
N GLU A 24 28.68 -2.73 54.57
CA GLU A 24 29.11 -1.84 53.50
C GLU A 24 28.06 -0.78 53.19
N ILE A 25 28.53 0.38 52.72
CA ILE A 25 27.67 1.47 52.27
C ILE A 25 26.99 1.03 50.95
N CYS A 26 25.69 1.29 50.84
CA CYS A 26 24.88 0.90 49.70
C CYS A 26 25.41 1.47 48.37
N GLY A 27 25.77 2.77 48.35
CA GLY A 27 26.39 3.44 47.22
C GLY A 27 25.51 3.58 45.96
N ARG A 28 24.28 3.06 45.98
CA ARG A 28 23.29 3.20 44.88
C ARG A 28 22.94 4.66 44.66
N MET A 29 22.77 5.06 43.40
CA MET A 29 22.26 6.39 43.07
C MET A 29 20.84 6.54 43.62
N LEU A 30 20.57 7.62 44.36
CA LEU A 30 19.24 7.94 44.87
C LEU A 30 18.33 8.43 43.73
N SER A 31 17.02 8.46 43.96
CA SER A 31 16.03 8.93 42.99
C SER A 31 16.27 10.36 42.49
N CYS A 32 16.98 11.19 43.26
CA CYS A 32 17.38 12.54 42.84
C CYS A 32 18.45 12.58 41.72
N GLY A 33 19.13 11.47 41.41
CA GLY A 33 20.15 11.38 40.36
C GLY A 33 21.48 12.09 40.65
N LEU A 34 21.56 12.90 41.73
CA LEU A 34 22.74 13.68 42.11
C LEU A 34 23.54 13.04 43.27
N HIS A 35 22.85 12.36 44.19
CA HIS A 35 23.46 11.82 45.42
C HIS A 35 23.43 10.30 45.47
N LYS A 36 24.46 9.72 46.09
CA LYS A 36 24.56 8.27 46.35
C LYS A 36 24.04 7.95 47.76
N CYS A 37 23.47 6.77 47.93
CA CYS A 37 22.96 6.29 49.21
C CYS A 37 24.12 6.00 50.17
N ASN A 38 24.19 6.77 51.27
CA ASN A 38 25.18 6.60 52.33
C ASN A 38 24.71 5.65 53.45
N ARG A 39 23.53 5.05 53.33
CA ARG A 39 23.03 4.05 54.29
C ARG A 39 23.73 2.70 54.08
N ARG A 40 23.72 1.86 55.12
CA ARG A 40 24.18 0.47 55.02
C ARG A 40 23.41 -0.29 53.96
N CYS A 41 24.03 -1.29 53.36
CA CYS A 41 23.41 -2.10 52.32
C CYS A 41 22.08 -2.70 52.82
N HIS A 42 21.01 -2.41 52.07
CA HIS A 42 19.64 -2.78 52.41
C HIS A 42 18.95 -3.45 51.22
N PRO A 43 17.97 -4.35 51.46
CA PRO A 43 17.25 -5.04 50.39
C PRO A 43 16.23 -4.14 49.67
N ASN A 44 15.60 -3.21 50.41
CA ASN A 44 14.52 -2.35 49.89
C ASN A 44 15.06 -1.26 48.94
N THR A 45 14.16 -0.51 48.30
CA THR A 45 14.50 0.73 47.60
C THR A 45 15.16 1.73 48.56
N CYS A 46 16.08 2.53 48.05
CA CYS A 46 16.70 3.58 48.87
C CYS A 46 15.64 4.61 49.26
N ALA A 47 15.71 5.11 50.49
CA ALA A 47 14.88 6.22 50.92
C ALA A 47 15.18 7.48 50.08
N GLU A 48 14.29 8.48 50.20
CA GLU A 48 14.49 9.77 49.55
C GLU A 48 15.80 10.44 49.98
N CYS A 49 16.26 11.39 49.16
CA CYS A 49 17.49 12.10 49.44
C CYS A 49 17.30 13.13 50.55
N GLU A 50 17.86 12.84 51.72
CA GLU A 50 17.88 13.71 52.90
C GLU A 50 19.08 14.68 52.90
N TYR A 51 19.74 14.88 51.76
CA TYR A 51 20.84 15.85 51.67
C TYR A 51 20.29 17.26 51.90
N LEU A 52 20.85 17.96 52.88
CA LEU A 52 20.45 19.31 53.25
C LEU A 52 21.32 20.34 52.52
N TYR A 53 20.68 21.19 51.74
CA TYR A 53 21.35 22.32 51.10
C TYR A 53 21.37 23.53 52.03
N THR A 54 22.55 24.14 52.15
CA THR A 54 22.81 25.33 53.00
C THR A 54 22.98 26.61 52.19
N GLN A 55 22.85 26.52 50.86
CA GLN A 55 22.97 27.65 49.93
C GLN A 55 21.65 27.81 49.15
N ASN A 56 21.40 29.01 48.64
CA ASN A 56 20.27 29.25 47.75
C ASN A 56 20.43 28.47 46.44
N VAL A 57 19.35 27.90 45.92
CA VAL A 57 19.29 27.39 44.55
C VAL A 57 18.37 28.22 43.70
N TYR A 58 18.89 28.62 42.55
CA TYR A 58 18.21 29.49 41.60
C TYR A 58 17.70 28.69 40.39
N CYS A 59 16.65 29.20 39.76
CA CYS A 59 16.32 28.84 38.39
C CYS A 59 17.49 29.24 37.48
N ARG A 60 17.56 28.65 36.29
CA ARG A 60 18.53 29.06 35.26
C ARG A 60 18.43 30.53 34.86
N CYS A 61 17.30 31.16 35.13
CA CYS A 61 16.98 32.56 34.87
C CYS A 61 17.31 33.55 36.01
N GLY A 62 17.66 33.08 37.22
CA GLY A 62 17.80 33.91 38.43
C GLY A 62 16.50 34.38 39.12
N ASN A 63 15.36 34.44 38.42
CA ASN A 63 14.11 35.05 38.94
C ASN A 63 13.39 34.26 40.05
N VAL A 64 13.61 32.95 40.16
CA VAL A 64 12.97 32.09 41.17
C VAL A 64 14.06 31.33 41.90
N PHE A 65 13.98 31.26 43.21
CA PHE A 65 14.96 30.56 44.04
C PHE A 65 14.32 29.92 45.28
N VAL A 66 15.05 28.97 45.87
CA VAL A 66 14.71 28.34 47.15
C VAL A 66 15.79 28.72 48.15
N THR A 67 15.38 29.23 49.31
CA THR A 67 16.27 29.61 50.41
C THR A 67 16.57 28.42 51.32
N PRO A 68 17.81 28.29 51.83
CA PRO A 68 18.14 27.26 52.82
C PRO A 68 17.43 27.53 54.16
N PRO A 69 17.26 26.49 55.00
CA PRO A 69 17.62 25.10 54.75
C PRO A 69 16.51 24.36 53.97
N TYR A 70 16.89 23.57 52.97
CA TYR A 70 15.94 22.69 52.28
C TYR A 70 16.60 21.34 51.92
N PHE A 71 15.78 20.30 51.82
CA PHE A 71 16.23 18.96 51.46
C PHE A 71 16.27 18.76 49.95
N CYS A 72 17.10 17.84 49.46
CA CYS A 72 17.15 17.51 48.03
C CYS A 72 15.80 17.02 47.46
N SER A 73 14.92 16.45 48.29
CA SER A 73 13.57 16.05 47.90
C SER A 73 12.56 17.20 47.84
N THR A 74 12.90 18.41 48.28
CA THR A 74 11.96 19.54 48.18
C THR A 74 11.72 19.89 46.71
N PRO A 75 10.46 19.92 46.26
CA PRO A 75 10.15 20.23 44.87
C PRO A 75 10.58 21.67 44.54
N PHE A 76 11.29 21.84 43.43
CA PHE A 76 11.69 23.16 42.98
C PHE A 76 10.46 23.93 42.44
N PRO A 77 10.23 25.19 42.85
CA PRO A 77 9.10 25.99 42.38
C PRO A 77 9.14 26.21 40.86
N ILE A 78 7.95 26.18 40.23
CA ILE A 78 7.82 26.33 38.78
C ILE A 78 8.11 27.79 38.39
N CYS A 79 9.13 27.99 37.56
CA CYS A 79 9.38 29.28 36.95
C CYS A 79 8.69 29.37 35.57
N ARG A 80 7.82 30.37 35.39
CA ARG A 80 7.06 30.56 34.14
C ARG A 80 7.85 31.26 33.02
N ASN A 81 9.05 31.75 33.33
CA ASN A 81 9.92 32.36 32.31
C ASN A 81 10.49 31.28 31.39
N LYS A 82 10.82 31.67 30.15
CA LYS A 82 11.52 30.79 29.22
C LYS A 82 12.96 30.59 29.69
N CYS A 83 13.47 29.37 29.57
CA CYS A 83 14.87 29.08 29.88
C CYS A 83 15.79 29.88 28.94
N PRO A 84 16.80 30.61 29.47
CA PRO A 84 17.70 31.44 28.64
C PRO A 84 18.79 30.61 27.93
N THR A 85 18.92 29.33 28.25
CA THR A 85 20.00 28.47 27.77
C THR A 85 19.72 27.98 26.35
N LYS A 86 20.72 28.09 25.47
CA LYS A 86 20.68 27.48 24.14
C LYS A 86 20.95 25.98 24.24
N CYS A 87 20.31 25.19 23.39
CA CYS A 87 20.65 23.77 23.25
C CYS A 87 22.06 23.59 22.64
N ILE A 88 22.55 22.36 22.57
CA ILE A 88 23.87 22.05 22.00
C ILE A 88 24.01 22.50 20.53
N HIS A 89 22.90 22.62 19.81
CA HIS A 89 22.84 23.10 18.43
C HIS A 89 22.62 24.62 18.33
N GLY A 90 22.54 25.33 19.46
CA GLY A 90 22.42 26.80 19.50
C GLY A 90 20.99 27.36 19.51
N HIS A 91 19.95 26.52 19.54
CA HIS A 91 18.55 26.97 19.52
C HIS A 91 18.02 27.40 20.89
N LEU A 92 17.11 28.37 20.89
CA LEU A 92 16.28 28.75 22.04
C LEU A 92 14.92 28.06 21.93
N ASP A 93 14.80 26.89 22.54
CA ASP A 93 13.61 26.02 22.43
C ASP A 93 12.36 26.56 23.14
N GLY A 94 12.51 27.60 23.98
CA GLY A 94 11.39 28.27 24.63
C GLY A 94 10.69 27.47 25.73
N HIS A 95 11.25 26.33 26.16
CA HIS A 95 10.74 25.57 27.31
C HIS A 95 10.80 26.39 28.62
N LEU A 96 9.99 26.00 29.60
CA LEU A 96 9.94 26.67 30.91
C LEU A 96 11.26 26.56 31.66
N CYS A 97 11.58 27.59 32.41
CA CYS A 97 12.80 27.60 33.19
C CYS A 97 12.74 26.56 34.31
N HIS A 98 13.87 25.90 34.53
CA HIS A 98 14.04 24.86 35.53
C HIS A 98 15.21 25.21 36.47
N SER A 99 15.43 24.36 37.47
CA SER A 99 16.55 24.49 38.41
C SER A 99 17.89 24.46 37.68
N LEU A 100 18.90 25.13 38.24
CA LEU A 100 20.26 25.14 37.69
C LEU A 100 20.92 23.74 37.65
N TYR A 101 20.47 22.81 38.50
CA TYR A 101 21.00 21.45 38.59
C TYR A 101 20.29 20.42 37.69
N THR A 102 19.14 20.76 37.11
CA THR A 102 18.45 19.89 36.17
C THR A 102 18.94 20.18 34.75
N SER A 103 19.20 19.13 33.96
CA SER A 103 19.53 19.30 32.54
C SER A 103 18.33 19.86 31.77
N CYS A 104 18.60 20.62 30.71
CA CYS A 104 17.55 21.08 29.83
C CYS A 104 16.83 19.88 29.17
N PRO A 105 15.51 19.96 28.95
CA PRO A 105 14.79 18.99 28.15
C PRO A 105 15.33 18.94 26.70
N PRO A 106 15.04 17.84 25.96
CA PRO A 106 15.40 17.73 24.55
C PRO A 106 14.78 18.88 23.74
N CYS A 107 15.54 19.41 22.79
CA CYS A 107 15.17 20.58 22.01
C CYS A 107 14.11 20.25 20.94
N LEU A 108 12.94 20.87 21.05
CA LEU A 108 11.79 20.78 20.13
C LEU A 108 11.85 21.73 18.92
N ALA A 109 12.88 22.58 18.82
CA ALA A 109 13.06 23.50 17.70
C ALA A 109 13.04 22.75 16.37
N LEU A 110 12.23 23.25 15.42
CA LEU A 110 12.10 22.66 14.09
C LEU A 110 13.29 23.05 13.22
N THR A 111 13.88 22.04 12.58
CA THR A 111 15.06 22.17 11.72
C THR A 111 14.80 21.55 10.35
N THR A 112 15.63 21.90 9.38
CA THR A 112 15.67 21.22 8.08
C THR A 112 16.94 20.40 8.00
N ARG A 113 16.82 19.08 7.80
CA ARG A 113 17.95 18.15 7.76
C ARG A 113 17.86 17.23 6.55
N LEU A 114 19.01 16.75 6.07
CA LEU A 114 19.05 15.74 5.03
C LEU A 114 18.48 14.43 5.56
N CYS A 115 17.65 13.75 4.76
CA CYS A 115 17.21 12.39 5.05
C CYS A 115 18.42 11.48 5.34
N ILE A 116 18.28 10.53 6.28
CA ILE A 116 19.36 9.59 6.62
C ILE A 116 19.84 8.77 5.41
N ASN A 117 18.95 8.52 4.45
CA ASN A 117 19.26 7.84 3.18
C ASN A 117 19.61 8.83 2.04
N ALA A 118 19.89 10.09 2.35
CA ALA A 118 20.31 11.14 1.42
C ALA A 118 19.36 11.43 0.23
N HIS A 119 18.08 11.06 0.31
CA HIS A 119 17.14 11.28 -0.79
C HIS A 119 16.78 12.76 -1.03
N ARG A 120 16.53 13.52 0.05
CA ARG A 120 16.13 14.94 0.01
C ARG A 120 16.24 15.59 1.38
N LEU A 121 16.13 16.92 1.41
CA LEU A 121 15.96 17.69 2.63
C LEU A 121 14.55 17.46 3.20
N VAL A 122 14.47 17.25 4.51
CA VAL A 122 13.24 17.07 5.29
C VAL A 122 13.10 18.28 6.21
N ALA A 123 12.02 19.03 6.02
CA ALA A 123 11.66 20.14 6.89
C ALA A 123 10.94 19.64 8.14
N ASN A 124 10.87 20.49 9.17
CA ASN A 124 10.16 20.22 10.43
C ASN A 124 10.70 19.03 11.22
N VAL A 125 12.00 18.75 11.12
CA VAL A 125 12.68 17.74 11.93
C VAL A 125 13.00 18.35 13.29
N ILE A 126 12.58 17.70 14.37
CA ILE A 126 12.86 18.18 15.72
C ILE A 126 14.37 18.17 15.96
N CYS A 127 14.91 19.22 16.57
CA CYS A 127 16.34 19.39 16.81
C CYS A 127 16.96 18.26 17.64
N SER A 128 16.24 17.71 18.61
CA SER A 128 16.68 16.56 19.40
C SER A 128 16.60 15.23 18.68
N ASP A 129 15.89 15.14 17.54
CA ASP A 129 15.78 13.88 16.80
C ASP A 129 17.10 13.55 16.12
N GLU A 130 17.58 12.33 16.30
CA GLU A 130 18.83 11.89 15.66
C GLU A 130 18.64 11.65 14.16
N ILE A 131 17.42 11.29 13.75
CA ILE A 131 17.10 10.75 12.42
C ILE A 131 16.05 11.62 11.73
N ALA A 132 16.33 11.98 10.48
CA ALA A 132 15.34 12.53 9.55
C ALA A 132 14.96 11.49 8.49
N LEU A 133 13.67 11.15 8.37
CA LEU A 133 13.15 10.29 7.30
C LEU A 133 12.25 11.09 6.37
N CYS A 134 12.50 10.99 5.07
CA CYS A 134 11.80 11.79 4.06
C CYS A 134 10.41 11.28 3.68
N SER A 135 9.96 10.16 4.26
CA SER A 135 8.67 9.50 4.01
C SER A 135 8.31 9.22 2.55
N SER A 136 9.27 9.29 1.62
CA SER A 136 9.08 8.87 0.22
C SER A 136 9.05 7.34 0.12
N ALA A 137 8.42 6.81 -0.92
CA ALA A 137 8.48 5.37 -1.21
C ALA A 137 9.94 4.90 -1.38
N CYS A 138 10.28 3.73 -0.83
CA CYS A 138 11.64 3.20 -0.86
C CYS A 138 12.04 2.69 -2.25
N ASN A 139 11.20 1.86 -2.89
CA ASN A 139 11.39 1.32 -4.23
C ASN A 139 12.71 0.55 -4.50
N LYS A 140 13.54 0.31 -3.48
CA LYS A 140 14.73 -0.55 -3.61
C LYS A 140 14.29 -1.95 -4.07
N ILE A 141 14.98 -2.48 -5.08
CA ILE A 141 14.69 -3.79 -5.65
C ILE A 141 15.04 -4.88 -4.64
N LEU A 142 14.05 -5.71 -4.31
CA LEU A 142 14.15 -6.85 -3.41
C LEU A 142 14.69 -8.09 -4.17
N PRO A 143 15.13 -9.15 -3.46
CA PRO A 143 15.57 -10.41 -4.08
C PRO A 143 14.51 -11.05 -4.99
N CYS A 144 13.23 -10.82 -4.70
CA CYS A 144 12.11 -11.27 -5.52
C CYS A 144 11.85 -10.41 -6.78
N GLN A 145 12.74 -9.47 -7.11
CA GLN A 145 12.68 -8.51 -8.23
C GLN A 145 11.52 -7.50 -8.16
N HIS A 146 10.90 -7.39 -6.99
CA HIS A 146 9.86 -6.42 -6.67
C HIS A 146 10.47 -5.20 -5.98
N GLY A 147 9.81 -4.04 -6.10
CA GLY A 147 10.21 -2.83 -5.39
C GLY A 147 9.72 -2.83 -3.95
N CYS A 148 10.55 -2.40 -3.00
CA CYS A 148 10.14 -2.25 -1.61
C CYS A 148 8.96 -1.25 -1.48
N GLN A 149 7.82 -1.74 -0.99
CA GLN A 149 6.59 -0.95 -0.82
C GLN A 149 6.58 -0.06 0.44
N ARG A 150 7.63 -0.13 1.28
CA ARG A 150 7.72 0.66 2.50
C ARG A 150 8.09 2.11 2.18
N LEU A 151 7.73 3.02 3.08
CA LEU A 151 8.31 4.36 3.07
C LEU A 151 9.79 4.31 3.45
N CYS A 152 10.51 5.41 3.22
CA CYS A 152 11.89 5.58 3.60
C CYS A 152 12.08 5.15 5.06
N HIS A 153 12.89 4.12 5.25
CA HIS A 153 13.13 3.47 6.53
C HIS A 153 14.63 3.26 6.73
N ILE A 154 15.00 2.86 7.94
CA ILE A 154 16.38 2.52 8.32
C ILE A 154 16.54 1.00 8.20
N GLY A 155 17.74 0.55 7.88
CA GLY A 155 18.07 -0.87 7.76
C GLY A 155 17.73 -1.47 6.40
N ASN A 156 17.83 -2.79 6.30
CA ASN A 156 17.61 -3.52 5.06
C ASN A 156 16.11 -3.60 4.72
N CYS A 157 15.79 -3.56 3.43
CA CYS A 157 14.41 -3.72 2.96
C CYS A 157 13.93 -5.18 3.08
N PHE A 158 14.86 -6.10 3.24
CA PHE A 158 14.64 -7.53 3.39
C PHE A 158 15.23 -7.96 4.74
N ASN A 159 14.37 -8.37 5.66
CA ASN A 159 14.71 -8.84 7.01
C ASN A 159 14.03 -10.20 7.24
N GLU A 160 14.51 -10.98 8.22
CA GLU A 160 13.89 -12.26 8.60
C GLU A 160 12.41 -12.11 9.03
N ASP A 161 12.03 -10.94 9.56
CA ASP A 161 10.64 -10.61 9.93
C ASP A 161 9.81 -10.05 8.76
N TYR A 162 10.42 -9.73 7.62
CA TYR A 162 9.74 -9.20 6.43
C TYR A 162 10.12 -10.01 5.19
N THR A 163 9.63 -11.24 5.18
CA THR A 163 9.81 -12.22 4.10
C THR A 163 8.73 -12.11 3.01
N GLU A 164 7.61 -11.43 3.31
CA GLU A 164 6.44 -11.43 2.43
C GLU A 164 6.34 -10.14 1.60
N CYS A 165 6.61 -10.28 0.31
CA CYS A 165 6.29 -9.25 -0.67
C CYS A 165 4.81 -9.36 -1.06
N PHE A 166 4.03 -8.29 -0.87
CA PHE A 166 2.60 -8.27 -1.22
C PHE A 166 2.32 -7.82 -2.65
N GLN A 167 3.36 -7.55 -3.44
CA GLN A 167 3.20 -7.23 -4.86
C GLN A 167 2.72 -8.45 -5.66
N THR A 168 1.97 -8.19 -6.73
CA THR A 168 1.55 -9.22 -7.69
C THR A 168 2.75 -9.70 -8.50
N CYS A 169 2.94 -11.01 -8.61
CA CYS A 169 4.15 -11.61 -9.18
C CYS A 169 4.45 -11.19 -10.64
N ASN A 170 3.43 -11.10 -11.49
CA ASN A 170 3.53 -10.71 -12.90
C ASN A 170 4.54 -11.48 -13.77
N LYS A 171 5.09 -12.61 -13.29
CA LYS A 171 5.90 -13.51 -14.12
C LYS A 171 5.01 -14.23 -15.12
N LYS A 172 5.49 -14.39 -16.36
CA LYS A 172 4.82 -15.20 -17.38
C LYS A 172 4.73 -16.65 -16.90
N LYS A 173 3.56 -17.28 -17.01
CA LYS A 173 3.42 -18.71 -16.74
C LYS A 173 4.15 -19.50 -17.84
N GLU A 174 4.70 -20.67 -17.49
CA GLU A 174 5.36 -21.53 -18.48
C GLU A 174 4.34 -22.22 -19.40
N SER A 175 3.15 -22.56 -18.86
CA SER A 175 2.08 -23.20 -19.63
C SER A 175 1.39 -22.27 -20.61
N CYS A 176 1.26 -20.99 -20.28
CA CYS A 176 0.60 -20.00 -21.13
C CYS A 176 1.25 -18.63 -21.01
N GLN A 177 1.18 -17.81 -22.06
CA GLN A 177 1.81 -16.49 -22.10
C GLN A 177 1.17 -15.44 -21.14
N HIS A 178 0.25 -15.86 -20.29
CA HIS A 178 -0.43 -15.01 -19.31
C HIS A 178 0.42 -14.75 -18.06
N LEU A 179 0.17 -13.61 -17.42
CA LEU A 179 0.92 -13.14 -16.26
C LEU A 179 0.37 -13.73 -14.96
N CYS A 180 1.25 -14.10 -14.03
CA CYS A 180 0.87 -14.57 -12.70
C CYS A 180 0.25 -13.43 -11.87
N LYS A 181 -1.06 -13.53 -11.57
CA LYS A 181 -1.81 -12.54 -10.77
C LYS A 181 -1.76 -12.78 -9.26
N GLN A 182 -1.00 -13.77 -8.79
CA GLN A 182 -0.89 -14.08 -7.36
C GLN A 182 0.09 -13.12 -6.66
N LYS A 183 -0.01 -13.05 -5.33
CA LYS A 183 1.00 -12.39 -4.49
C LYS A 183 2.36 -13.01 -4.75
N CYS A 184 3.41 -12.22 -4.57
CA CYS A 184 4.77 -12.68 -4.72
C CYS A 184 5.04 -13.86 -3.79
N HIS A 185 5.31 -15.01 -4.38
CA HIS A 185 5.55 -16.28 -3.71
C HIS A 185 7.04 -16.67 -3.73
N PHE A 186 7.95 -15.68 -3.82
CA PHE A 186 9.39 -15.93 -3.70
C PHE A 186 9.70 -16.52 -2.31
N PRO A 187 10.58 -17.53 -2.19
CA PRO A 187 11.48 -18.08 -3.21
C PRO A 187 10.88 -19.20 -4.08
N HIS A 188 9.61 -19.57 -3.85
CA HIS A 188 8.97 -20.65 -4.59
C HIS A 188 8.68 -20.26 -6.04
N LYS A 189 8.68 -21.27 -6.93
CA LYS A 189 8.25 -21.13 -8.33
C LYS A 189 6.79 -20.69 -8.40
N CYS A 190 6.39 -20.10 -9.53
CA CYS A 190 5.00 -19.77 -9.76
C CYS A 190 4.16 -21.03 -9.59
N PRO A 191 3.18 -21.04 -8.68
CA PRO A 191 2.37 -22.22 -8.48
C PRO A 191 1.58 -22.50 -9.76
N PHE A 192 1.53 -23.78 -10.10
CA PHE A 192 0.82 -24.25 -11.27
C PHE A 192 -0.68 -24.22 -10.98
N PHE A 193 -1.26 -23.02 -11.05
CA PHE A 193 -2.71 -22.86 -11.03
C PHE A 193 -3.22 -22.70 -12.44
N GLU A 194 -4.27 -23.47 -12.69
CA GLU A 194 -5.13 -23.42 -13.85
C GLU A 194 -5.42 -21.96 -14.26
N CYS A 195 -5.10 -21.62 -15.51
CA CYS A 195 -5.30 -20.27 -16.00
C CYS A 195 -6.77 -20.02 -16.35
N ILE A 196 -7.48 -19.31 -15.48
CA ILE A 196 -8.90 -18.96 -15.63
C ILE A 196 -9.14 -17.67 -16.44
N GLU A 197 -8.12 -17.11 -17.10
CA GLU A 197 -8.32 -15.93 -17.94
C GLU A 197 -9.24 -16.25 -19.11
N LEU A 198 -10.20 -15.36 -19.38
CA LEU A 198 -11.16 -15.51 -20.46
C LEU A 198 -10.61 -14.89 -21.75
N LEU A 199 -10.41 -15.72 -22.76
CA LEU A 199 -10.07 -15.34 -24.12
C LEU A 199 -11.33 -15.19 -24.95
N LYS A 200 -11.49 -14.06 -25.63
CA LYS A 200 -12.56 -13.86 -26.61
C LYS A 200 -12.17 -14.51 -27.93
N ILE A 201 -13.03 -15.41 -28.42
CA ILE A 201 -12.92 -16.01 -29.74
C ILE A 201 -14.09 -15.53 -30.60
N GLU A 202 -13.81 -15.26 -31.87
CA GLU A 202 -14.78 -14.69 -32.81
C GLU A 202 -14.93 -15.58 -34.05
N CYS A 203 -16.06 -15.50 -34.76
CA CYS A 203 -16.15 -16.04 -36.12
C CYS A 203 -15.24 -15.24 -37.07
N GLU A 204 -14.89 -15.82 -38.21
CA GLU A 204 -14.28 -15.08 -39.33
C GLU A 204 -15.05 -13.81 -39.72
N CYS A 205 -16.36 -13.84 -39.50
CA CYS A 205 -17.28 -12.77 -39.81
C CYS A 205 -17.37 -11.66 -38.74
N GLY A 206 -16.73 -11.81 -37.57
CA GLY A 206 -16.83 -10.89 -36.42
C GLY A 206 -18.17 -10.85 -35.68
N TYR A 207 -19.26 -11.42 -36.23
CA TYR A 207 -20.60 -11.34 -35.63
C TYR A 207 -20.83 -12.25 -34.41
N ARG A 208 -20.16 -13.41 -34.36
CA ARG A 208 -20.25 -14.32 -33.23
C ARG A 208 -19.02 -14.11 -32.38
N VAL A 209 -19.22 -13.82 -31.11
CA VAL A 209 -18.18 -13.73 -30.10
C VAL A 209 -18.53 -14.68 -28.97
N ASN A 210 -17.56 -15.45 -28.49
CA ASN A 210 -17.69 -16.25 -27.29
C ASN A 210 -16.42 -16.09 -26.44
N SER A 211 -16.48 -16.50 -25.18
CA SER A 211 -15.34 -16.47 -24.27
C SER A 211 -15.02 -17.89 -23.78
N LEU A 212 -13.75 -18.27 -23.86
CA LEU A 212 -13.21 -19.53 -23.34
C LEU A 212 -12.18 -19.24 -22.26
N THR A 213 -12.00 -20.13 -21.29
CA THR A 213 -10.84 -20.00 -20.39
C THR A 213 -9.55 -20.30 -21.16
N CYS A 214 -8.41 -19.80 -20.68
CA CYS A 214 -7.12 -20.07 -21.29
C CYS A 214 -6.83 -21.57 -21.36
N ILE A 215 -7.29 -22.36 -20.39
CA ILE A 215 -7.10 -23.81 -20.41
C ILE A 215 -7.93 -24.46 -21.50
N ASP A 216 -9.22 -24.09 -21.59
CA ASP A 216 -10.09 -24.62 -22.64
C ASP A 216 -9.54 -24.25 -24.01
N TYR A 217 -9.05 -23.02 -24.17
CA TYR A 217 -8.39 -22.57 -25.40
C TYR A 217 -7.14 -23.40 -25.72
N GLN A 218 -6.26 -23.66 -24.74
CA GLN A 218 -5.07 -24.49 -24.97
C GLN A 218 -5.41 -25.96 -25.25
N TRP A 219 -6.38 -26.53 -24.55
CA TRP A 219 -6.86 -27.89 -24.80
C TRP A 219 -7.48 -28.02 -26.19
N ILE A 220 -8.34 -27.08 -26.59
CA ILE A 220 -8.92 -27.06 -27.95
C ILE A 220 -7.82 -26.89 -29.01
N LYS A 221 -6.77 -26.11 -28.73
CA LYS A 221 -5.63 -25.94 -29.65
C LYS A 221 -4.88 -27.27 -29.86
N THR A 222 -4.78 -28.09 -28.81
CA THR A 222 -4.17 -29.42 -28.91
C THR A 222 -5.03 -30.46 -29.63
N LEU A 223 -6.33 -30.20 -29.82
CA LEU A 223 -7.27 -31.19 -30.31
C LEU A 223 -7.38 -31.33 -31.82
N GLU A 224 -6.72 -30.53 -32.66
CA GLU A 224 -6.84 -30.58 -34.15
C GLU A 224 -8.29 -30.46 -34.72
N VAL A 225 -9.32 -30.29 -33.87
CA VAL A 225 -10.74 -30.52 -34.22
C VAL A 225 -11.49 -29.26 -34.69
N ILE A 226 -10.88 -28.07 -34.70
CA ILE A 226 -11.53 -26.83 -35.19
C ILE A 226 -10.72 -26.24 -36.33
N ASN A 227 -11.40 -25.84 -37.41
CA ASN A 227 -10.86 -25.21 -38.61
C ASN A 227 -9.73 -24.22 -38.28
N ASN A 228 -8.50 -24.70 -38.36
CA ASN A 228 -7.28 -23.94 -38.12
C ASN A 228 -7.11 -22.96 -39.27
N THR A 229 -7.39 -21.68 -39.05
CA THR A 229 -6.90 -20.63 -39.95
C THR A 229 -5.51 -20.24 -39.48
N GLU A 230 -4.49 -20.47 -40.31
CA GLU A 230 -3.17 -19.91 -40.07
C GLU A 230 -3.26 -18.39 -40.10
N SER A 231 -2.78 -17.73 -39.05
CA SER A 231 -2.51 -16.31 -39.08
C SER A 231 -1.07 -16.06 -38.68
N TYR A 232 -0.40 -15.22 -39.47
CA TYR A 232 0.97 -14.81 -39.20
C TYR A 232 0.97 -13.65 -38.21
N ASN A 233 1.70 -13.82 -37.11
CA ASN A 233 2.01 -12.69 -36.25
C ASN A 233 2.98 -11.73 -36.95
N SER A 234 3.11 -10.53 -36.39
CA SER A 234 4.02 -9.46 -36.85
C SER A 234 5.50 -9.89 -36.96
N ASN A 235 5.84 -11.06 -36.41
CA ASN A 235 7.18 -11.65 -36.36
C ASN A 235 7.35 -12.87 -37.29
N GLY A 236 6.35 -13.23 -38.12
CA GLY A 236 6.46 -14.33 -39.09
C GLY A 236 6.28 -15.74 -38.54
N GLU A 237 5.93 -15.90 -37.26
CA GLU A 237 5.59 -17.19 -36.66
C GLU A 237 4.11 -17.53 -36.91
N SER A 238 3.84 -18.78 -37.31
CA SER A 238 2.49 -19.31 -37.54
C SER A 238 1.79 -19.53 -36.19
N GLU A 239 0.86 -18.64 -35.82
CA GLU A 239 -0.02 -18.88 -34.68
C GLU A 239 -1.35 -19.47 -35.15
N GLN A 240 -1.61 -20.70 -34.74
CA GLN A 240 -2.94 -21.31 -34.84
C GLN A 240 -3.91 -20.55 -33.91
N ILE A 241 -4.87 -19.84 -34.51
CA ILE A 241 -5.92 -19.11 -33.80
C ILE A 241 -7.23 -19.90 -33.90
N ILE A 242 -7.86 -20.16 -32.75
CA ILE A 242 -9.17 -20.80 -32.69
C ILE A 242 -10.26 -19.78 -33.05
N ARG A 243 -11.07 -20.08 -34.07
CA ARG A 243 -12.23 -19.28 -34.48
C ARG A 243 -13.53 -20.05 -34.32
N LEU A 244 -14.63 -19.33 -34.09
CA LEU A 244 -15.97 -19.91 -34.08
C LEU A 244 -16.44 -20.18 -35.53
N PRO A 245 -17.09 -21.31 -35.82
CA PRO A 245 -17.70 -21.51 -37.13
C PRO A 245 -18.85 -20.51 -37.36
N CYS A 246 -19.05 -20.08 -38.60
CA CYS A 246 -20.24 -19.28 -38.95
C CYS A 246 -21.50 -20.15 -38.90
N ASN A 247 -22.63 -19.56 -38.51
CA ASN A 247 -23.96 -20.19 -38.59
C ASN A 247 -24.89 -19.36 -39.51
N ASP A 248 -26.13 -19.81 -39.69
CA ASP A 248 -27.10 -19.14 -40.60
C ASP A 248 -27.31 -17.66 -40.27
N ARG A 249 -27.23 -17.29 -38.98
CA ARG A 249 -27.30 -15.88 -38.55
C ARG A 249 -26.13 -15.05 -39.07
N CYS A 250 -24.93 -15.62 -39.19
CA CYS A 250 -23.79 -14.92 -39.80
C CYS A 250 -24.06 -14.60 -41.28
N ILE A 251 -24.69 -15.51 -42.01
CA ILE A 251 -25.02 -15.34 -43.43
C ILE A 251 -26.06 -14.21 -43.60
N ILE A 252 -27.10 -14.24 -42.77
CA ILE A 252 -28.14 -13.21 -42.74
C ILE A 252 -27.53 -11.83 -42.39
N ASN A 253 -26.68 -11.76 -41.38
CA ASN A 253 -26.07 -10.50 -40.97
C ASN A 253 -25.09 -9.96 -42.01
N LYS A 254 -24.31 -10.82 -42.67
CA LYS A 254 -23.44 -10.41 -43.80
C LYS A 254 -24.25 -9.84 -44.95
N ARG A 255 -25.41 -10.45 -45.27
CA ARG A 255 -26.34 -9.96 -46.30
C ARG A 255 -26.96 -8.61 -45.91
N ASN A 256 -27.46 -8.50 -44.68
CA ASN A 256 -28.08 -7.27 -44.16
C ASN A 256 -27.08 -6.11 -44.09
N PHE A 257 -25.84 -6.38 -43.69
CA PHE A 257 -24.77 -5.39 -43.66
C PHE A 257 -24.41 -4.89 -45.06
N SER A 258 -24.28 -5.81 -46.04
CA SER A 258 -24.03 -5.44 -47.43
C SER A 258 -25.17 -4.58 -48.02
N MET A 259 -26.41 -4.94 -47.69
CA MET A 259 -27.60 -4.20 -48.09
C MET A 259 -27.65 -2.80 -47.45
N ALA A 260 -27.41 -2.69 -46.14
CA ALA A 260 -27.36 -1.41 -45.43
C ALA A 260 -26.29 -0.47 -46.00
N LYS A 261 -25.09 -1.01 -46.27
CA LYS A 261 -24.00 -0.27 -46.90
C LYS A 261 -24.39 0.24 -48.29
N SER A 262 -25.09 -0.57 -49.07
CA SER A 262 -25.57 -0.20 -50.42
C SER A 262 -26.67 0.87 -50.38
N LEU A 263 -27.44 0.93 -49.30
CA LEU A 263 -28.48 1.94 -49.06
C LEU A 263 -27.96 3.21 -48.37
N GLY A 264 -26.64 3.31 -48.12
CA GLY A 264 -26.04 4.46 -47.44
C GLY A 264 -26.38 4.57 -45.94
N ILE A 265 -26.81 3.47 -45.32
CA ILE A 265 -27.14 3.43 -43.89
C ILE A 265 -25.84 3.22 -43.10
N ASP A 266 -25.54 4.14 -42.18
CA ASP A 266 -24.40 4.02 -41.27
C ASP A 266 -24.68 3.03 -40.15
N VAL A 267 -24.20 1.80 -40.36
CA VAL A 267 -24.37 0.67 -39.44
C VAL A 267 -23.62 0.85 -38.12
N THR A 268 -22.67 1.80 -38.01
CA THR A 268 -21.94 2.09 -36.76
C THR A 268 -22.76 2.93 -35.78
N LYS A 269 -23.72 3.73 -36.28
CA LYS A 269 -24.67 4.50 -35.45
C LYS A 269 -25.85 3.67 -34.95
N TYR A 270 -26.12 2.52 -35.56
CA TYR A 270 -27.25 1.65 -35.22
C TYR A 270 -26.79 0.19 -35.07
N PRO A 271 -26.04 -0.16 -34.02
CA PRO A 271 -25.49 -1.51 -33.82
C PRO A 271 -26.60 -2.58 -33.70
N ASP A 272 -27.79 -2.19 -33.24
CA ASP A 272 -28.96 -3.06 -33.14
C ASP A 272 -29.58 -3.43 -34.49
N PHE A 273 -29.24 -2.73 -35.58
CA PHE A 273 -29.77 -3.00 -36.92
C PHE A 273 -29.44 -4.42 -37.40
N CYS A 274 -28.25 -4.91 -37.06
CA CYS A 274 -27.82 -6.27 -37.39
C CYS A 274 -28.21 -7.32 -36.32
N GLN A 275 -28.51 -6.91 -35.08
CA GLN A 275 -28.90 -7.86 -34.01
C GLN A 275 -30.42 -8.15 -34.01
N ASN A 276 -31.23 -7.17 -34.41
CA ASN A 276 -32.69 -7.20 -34.34
C ASN A 276 -33.37 -7.25 -35.72
N ALA A 277 -32.68 -7.67 -36.79
CA ALA A 277 -33.28 -7.74 -38.13
C ALA A 277 -34.56 -8.60 -38.21
N HIS A 278 -34.74 -9.56 -37.29
CA HIS A 278 -35.98 -10.35 -37.15
C HIS A 278 -37.12 -9.61 -36.41
N LEU A 279 -36.80 -8.58 -35.63
CA LEU A 279 -37.73 -7.74 -34.85
C LEU A 279 -38.05 -6.40 -35.53
N LEU A 280 -37.23 -5.96 -36.49
CA LEU A 280 -37.43 -4.74 -37.29
C LEU A 280 -38.55 -4.86 -38.35
N ASN A 281 -39.50 -5.78 -38.16
CA ASN A 281 -40.71 -5.96 -38.98
C ASN A 281 -41.66 -4.74 -38.99
N ARG A 282 -41.28 -3.60 -38.42
CA ARG A 282 -42.02 -2.32 -38.48
C ARG A 282 -41.08 -1.12 -38.41
N VAL A 283 -40.30 -0.87 -39.47
CA VAL A 283 -39.65 0.44 -39.63
C VAL A 283 -40.43 1.25 -40.66
N LYS A 284 -41.12 2.29 -40.19
CA LYS A 284 -41.87 3.23 -41.01
C LYS A 284 -40.91 4.30 -41.53
N PHE A 285 -40.61 4.28 -42.83
CA PHE A 285 -39.97 5.43 -43.48
C PHE A 285 -41.04 6.35 -44.06
N THR A 286 -40.89 7.64 -43.83
CA THR A 286 -41.70 8.69 -44.47
C THR A 286 -40.76 9.52 -45.33
N LEU A 287 -40.81 9.33 -46.64
CA LEU A 287 -40.12 10.19 -47.59
C LEU A 287 -41.10 11.29 -48.01
N THR A 288 -40.84 12.53 -47.58
CA THR A 288 -41.63 13.69 -47.98
C THR A 288 -40.95 14.42 -49.13
N TYR A 289 -41.23 13.98 -50.36
CA TYR A 289 -41.11 14.81 -51.55
C TYR A 289 -42.39 14.63 -52.38
N PHE A 290 -43.10 15.73 -52.61
CA PHE A 290 -44.35 15.83 -53.38
C PHE A 290 -45.49 14.89 -52.96
N ARG A 291 -46.28 15.32 -51.95
CA ARG A 291 -47.69 14.95 -51.65
C ARG A 291 -48.17 13.50 -51.92
N LEU A 292 -47.30 12.51 -51.84
CA LEU A 292 -47.64 11.08 -51.87
C LEU A 292 -46.85 10.39 -50.77
N SER A 293 -47.55 9.94 -49.73
CA SER A 293 -46.97 9.11 -48.68
C SER A 293 -46.99 7.64 -49.13
N LEU A 294 -45.83 7.11 -49.53
CA LEU A 294 -45.69 5.70 -49.87
C LEU A 294 -45.24 4.92 -48.63
N ASN A 295 -46.07 3.99 -48.16
CA ASN A 295 -45.69 3.03 -47.12
C ASN A 295 -45.11 1.79 -47.82
N ILE A 296 -43.80 1.55 -47.68
CA ILE A 296 -43.14 0.36 -48.24
C ILE A 296 -42.95 -0.66 -47.13
N TYR A 297 -43.56 -1.83 -47.28
CA TYR A 297 -43.39 -2.98 -46.39
C TYR A 297 -42.61 -4.07 -47.13
N LEU A 298 -41.45 -4.46 -46.62
CA LEU A 298 -40.66 -5.58 -47.13
C LEU A 298 -41.00 -6.83 -46.31
N ILE A 299 -41.74 -7.75 -46.93
CA ILE A 299 -42.06 -9.08 -46.37
C ILE A 299 -41.50 -10.13 -47.35
N PRO A 300 -40.67 -11.11 -46.93
CA PRO A 300 -40.30 -12.21 -47.81
C PRO A 300 -41.43 -13.26 -47.86
N ASN A 301 -41.85 -13.64 -49.07
CA ASN A 301 -42.69 -14.80 -49.44
C ASN A 301 -44.24 -14.68 -49.55
N VAL A 302 -44.82 -13.59 -50.10
CA VAL A 302 -46.26 -13.63 -50.51
C VAL A 302 -46.49 -12.97 -51.88
N TYR A 303 -47.11 -13.72 -52.80
CA TYR A 303 -47.63 -13.25 -54.09
C TYR A 303 -48.73 -12.20 -53.88
N ILE A 304 -48.62 -11.04 -54.53
CA ILE A 304 -49.60 -9.93 -54.40
C ILE A 304 -50.68 -10.09 -55.48
N ARG A 305 -51.94 -10.27 -55.06
CA ARG A 305 -53.14 -10.16 -55.90
C ARG A 305 -53.78 -8.80 -55.62
N PHE A 306 -53.97 -7.99 -56.66
CA PHE A 306 -54.63 -6.68 -56.54
C PHE A 306 -56.15 -6.84 -56.61
N HIS A 307 -56.86 -6.16 -55.71
CA HIS A 307 -58.21 -5.68 -56.01
C HIS A 307 -58.35 -4.24 -55.54
N ASN A 308 -58.65 -3.37 -56.52
CA ASN A 308 -59.05 -1.97 -56.32
C ASN A 308 -60.36 -1.92 -55.54
N ILE A 309 -60.44 -1.04 -54.55
CA ILE A 309 -61.71 -0.44 -54.14
C ILE A 309 -61.49 1.06 -53.95
N PHE A 310 -62.15 1.83 -54.82
CA PHE A 310 -62.32 3.27 -54.75
C PHE A 310 -62.99 3.67 -53.45
N SER A 311 -62.58 4.82 -52.91
CA SER A 311 -63.25 5.53 -51.82
C SER A 311 -64.60 6.10 -52.26
N LEU A 312 -65.61 5.94 -51.40
CA LEU A 312 -66.43 7.04 -50.89
C LEU A 312 -66.68 6.79 -49.40
#